data_AF-A0A7V1IL39-F1
#
_entry.id   AF-A0A7V1IL39-F1
#
_cell.length_a   1.000
_cell.length_b   1.000
_cell.length_c   1.000
_cell.angle_alpha   90.00
_cell.angle_beta   90.00
_cell.angle_gamma   90.00
#
_symmetry.space_group_name_H-M   'P 1'
#
loop_
_entity.id
_entity.type
_entity.pdbx_description
1 polymer ?
#
loop_
_entity_poly.entity_id
_entity_poly.type
_entity_poly.pdbx_seq_one_letter_code
_entity_poly.pdbx_strand_id
1 'polypeptide(L)'
;MEMIRFDYRTIRTTVLSILFIVAGALPGVAGTSGDEDIFTAQVAPNVVLMVDNSGSMNAIMEHPTFDAATFVPTCDVLPDGSNGGGPAGWSQNFDDNGDPTWQYCWANQCIFATWTGAPDWVASPNPSDHPWNGYVERTYCGQTRKLYSDGINEGFGNLTWHYPEFVEFLFSIDDSDNVTLYGPPGEQMTAPQIIADIDDDANGTNYIDGTTFAKYKITRITAAREIARDVIYQTNTDCPAFLGDCGVYEDRVRFGVAQFHRNSHGGFIRAEVDAYSNNRIALENAISSLDAQTATPLSETLFKLYTYFMPRNTSDIPFGQDGSTRFPSYSYNTADGDYTGSPGQIPDDPVIEECQKNFVIMITDGEPTADDYTTSGNETRGFAQFDPELIGDYAPDNPGDPDIGNDATPEVGVPPWSFASGTGYLDDIALFMQQNDCRPDYPS
;
A
#
# COMPACT_ATOMS: atom_id res chain seq x y z
N MET A 1 26.70 41.70 29.04
CA MET A 1 26.58 40.62 28.04
C MET A 1 25.11 40.63 27.65
N GLU A 2 24.87 41.10 26.43
CA GLU A 2 23.62 41.71 25.97
C GLU A 2 22.42 40.74 25.92
N MET A 3 21.33 41.17 26.54
CA MET A 3 19.97 40.85 26.12
C MET A 3 19.54 41.93 25.12
N ILE A 4 19.24 41.54 23.88
CA ILE A 4 18.54 42.40 22.93
C ILE A 4 17.05 42.03 22.97
N ARG A 5 16.23 43.02 23.36
CA ARG A 5 14.78 43.07 23.19
C ARG A 5 14.43 43.94 21.98
N PHE A 6 13.16 43.84 21.57
CA PHE A 6 12.36 44.71 20.68
C PHE A 6 12.38 44.31 19.19
N ASP A 7 11.28 44.35 18.44
CA ASP A 7 10.04 45.11 18.62
C ASP A 7 8.86 44.52 17.81
N TYR A 8 7.65 44.58 18.38
CA TYR A 8 6.37 44.28 17.74
C TYR A 8 5.84 45.57 17.11
N ARG A 9 5.56 45.59 15.79
CA ARG A 9 4.86 46.72 15.14
C ARG A 9 3.50 46.31 14.58
N THR A 10 2.49 46.79 15.29
CA THR A 10 1.09 46.95 14.93
C THR A 10 0.91 47.83 13.68
N ILE A 11 0.15 47.37 12.68
CA ILE A 11 -0.56 48.26 11.74
C ILE A 11 -2.00 47.74 11.59
N ARG A 12 -2.95 48.51 12.14
CA ARG A 12 -4.38 48.51 11.78
C ARG A 12 -4.59 49.68 10.83
N THR A 13 -5.30 49.48 9.70
CA THR A 13 -6.45 50.32 9.29
C THR A 13 -7.13 49.82 7.99
N THR A 14 -8.40 49.44 8.16
CA THR A 14 -9.61 49.87 7.42
C THR A 14 -9.89 49.42 5.98
N VAL A 15 -11.01 48.69 5.90
CA VAL A 15 -11.88 48.29 4.79
C VAL A 15 -12.32 49.44 3.88
N LEU A 16 -12.37 49.17 2.56
CA LEU A 16 -13.27 49.85 1.64
C LEU A 16 -13.75 48.87 0.56
N SER A 17 -15.02 48.50 0.68
CA SER A 17 -15.77 47.63 -0.23
C SER A 17 -16.03 48.33 -1.56
N ILE A 18 -15.83 47.63 -2.68
CA ILE A 18 -16.49 47.90 -3.95
C ILE A 18 -17.05 46.58 -4.48
N LEU A 19 -18.39 46.48 -4.44
CA LEU A 19 -19.17 45.49 -5.18
C LEU A 19 -18.98 45.71 -6.68
N PHE A 20 -18.62 44.65 -7.40
CA PHE A 20 -19.02 44.48 -8.79
C PHE A 20 -19.69 43.12 -8.93
N ILE A 21 -21.00 43.14 -9.09
CA ILE A 21 -21.80 42.00 -9.53
C ILE A 21 -21.59 41.89 -11.04
N VAL A 22 -20.94 40.81 -11.49
CA VAL A 22 -21.08 40.31 -12.86
C VAL A 22 -21.60 38.89 -12.75
N ALA A 23 -22.91 38.76 -12.91
CA ALA A 23 -23.56 37.49 -13.18
C ALA A 23 -23.20 37.08 -14.61
N GLY A 24 -22.38 36.03 -14.73
CA GLY A 24 -22.10 35.34 -15.99
C GLY A 24 -22.08 33.85 -15.69
N ALA A 25 -23.14 33.16 -16.09
CA ALA A 25 -23.24 31.71 -16.02
C ALA A 25 -22.12 31.08 -16.85
N LEU A 26 -21.31 30.24 -16.21
CA LEU A 26 -20.47 29.24 -16.87
C LEU A 26 -20.83 27.87 -16.28
N PRO A 27 -21.00 26.83 -17.12
CA PRO A 27 -21.34 25.49 -16.69
C PRO A 27 -20.17 24.84 -15.92
N GLY A 28 -20.55 23.90 -15.04
CA GLY A 28 -19.75 23.27 -14.00
C GLY A 28 -18.29 22.98 -14.36
N VAL A 29 -17.40 23.56 -13.57
CA VAL A 29 -16.04 23.07 -13.40
C VAL A 29 -16.17 21.93 -12.40
N ALA A 30 -16.02 20.68 -12.86
CA ALA A 30 -15.73 19.57 -11.97
C ALA A 30 -14.50 19.97 -11.16
N GLY A 31 -14.66 20.11 -9.84
CA GLY A 31 -13.56 20.47 -8.97
C GLY A 31 -12.51 19.39 -9.07
N THR A 32 -11.32 19.74 -9.54
CA THR A 32 -10.14 18.88 -9.39
C THR A 32 -9.90 18.73 -7.90
N SER A 33 -10.23 17.56 -7.35
CA SER A 33 -9.87 17.16 -5.99
C SER A 33 -8.35 17.04 -5.91
N GLY A 34 -7.69 18.11 -5.49
CA GLY A 34 -6.25 18.09 -5.21
C GLY A 34 -6.00 17.71 -3.76
N ASP A 35 -4.82 17.16 -3.47
CA ASP A 35 -4.43 16.73 -2.11
C ASP A 35 -4.50 17.86 -1.06
N GLU A 36 -4.50 19.13 -1.46
CA GLU A 36 -4.69 20.27 -0.54
C GLU A 36 -6.09 20.29 0.12
N ASP A 37 -7.06 19.61 -0.49
CA ASP A 37 -8.44 19.56 -0.03
C ASP A 37 -8.65 18.71 1.23
N ILE A 38 -7.75 17.77 1.49
CA ILE A 38 -7.80 16.90 2.67
C ILE A 38 -7.57 17.67 3.98
N PHE A 39 -6.92 18.84 3.91
CA PHE A 39 -6.54 19.65 5.08
C PHE A 39 -7.28 21.00 5.16
N THR A 40 -8.15 21.30 4.19
CA THR A 40 -8.84 22.60 4.08
C THR A 40 -10.37 22.49 4.14
N ALA A 41 -10.92 21.27 4.20
CA ALA A 41 -12.36 21.04 4.21
C ALA A 41 -13.03 21.52 5.52
N GLN A 42 -14.24 22.09 5.39
CA GLN A 42 -15.07 22.50 6.54
C GLN A 42 -15.61 21.31 7.34
N VAL A 43 -15.68 20.14 6.71
CA VAL A 43 -16.10 18.85 7.29
C VAL A 43 -14.91 17.90 7.22
N ALA A 44 -14.63 17.18 8.31
CA ALA A 44 -13.56 16.20 8.37
C ALA A 44 -13.73 15.15 7.24
N PRO A 45 -12.77 15.01 6.31
CA PRO A 45 -12.88 14.04 5.24
C PRO A 45 -12.80 12.61 5.77
N ASN A 46 -13.33 11.68 4.99
CA ASN A 46 -13.19 10.25 5.18
C ASN A 46 -11.98 9.76 4.37
N VAL A 47 -11.12 8.96 4.99
CA VAL A 47 -9.97 8.33 4.33
C VAL A 47 -9.98 6.85 4.68
N VAL A 48 -9.95 6.00 3.67
CA VAL A 48 -9.67 4.57 3.84
C VAL A 48 -8.23 4.32 3.44
N LEU A 49 -7.42 3.83 4.40
CA LEU A 49 -6.12 3.26 4.09
C LEU A 49 -6.33 1.81 3.68
N MET A 50 -6.23 1.52 2.39
CA MET A 50 -6.20 0.16 1.88
C MET A 50 -4.76 -0.33 1.92
N VAL A 51 -4.49 -1.32 2.76
CA VAL A 51 -3.15 -1.90 2.89
C VAL A 51 -3.11 -3.26 2.23
N ASP A 52 -2.20 -3.38 1.29
CA ASP A 52 -1.83 -4.63 0.64
C ASP A 52 -1.29 -5.61 1.69
N ASN A 53 -1.93 -6.77 1.74
CA ASN A 53 -1.54 -7.88 2.60
C ASN A 53 -1.34 -9.16 1.77
N SER A 54 -0.88 -8.98 0.55
CA SER A 54 -0.48 -10.06 -0.35
C SER A 54 0.83 -10.71 0.08
N GLY A 55 1.12 -11.89 -0.47
CA GLY A 55 2.33 -12.63 -0.16
C GLY A 55 3.63 -11.87 -0.47
N SER A 56 3.67 -11.04 -1.52
CA SER A 56 4.84 -10.24 -1.91
C SER A 56 5.24 -9.23 -0.83
N MET A 57 4.30 -8.82 0.01
CA MET A 57 4.57 -7.95 1.15
C MET A 57 5.40 -8.63 2.26
N ASN A 58 5.68 -9.94 2.17
CA ASN A 58 6.70 -10.63 2.97
C ASN A 58 8.13 -10.31 2.55
N ALA A 59 8.34 -9.62 1.43
CA ALA A 59 9.66 -9.24 0.98
C ALA A 59 10.24 -8.12 1.84
N ILE A 60 11.58 -8.12 1.98
CA ILE A 60 12.32 -7.03 2.61
C ILE A 60 12.11 -5.72 1.83
N MET A 61 12.21 -4.58 2.50
CA MET A 61 12.31 -3.29 1.82
C MET A 61 13.63 -3.21 1.05
N GLU A 62 13.54 -2.88 -0.23
CA GLU A 62 14.70 -2.76 -1.11
C GLU A 62 15.28 -1.34 -1.06
N HIS A 63 16.61 -1.24 -1.23
CA HIS A 63 17.30 0.04 -1.20
C HIS A 63 16.98 0.84 -2.48
N PRO A 64 16.69 2.16 -2.42
CA PRO A 64 16.24 2.95 -3.58
C PRO A 64 17.29 3.10 -4.70
N THR A 65 18.56 2.78 -4.43
CA THR A 65 19.58 2.72 -5.48
C THR A 65 19.49 1.47 -6.35
N PHE A 66 18.69 0.48 -5.94
CA PHE A 66 18.42 -0.70 -6.73
C PHE A 66 17.33 -0.37 -7.75
N ASP A 67 17.60 -0.69 -9.02
CA ASP A 67 16.66 -0.59 -10.12
C ASP A 67 16.81 -1.85 -10.98
N ALA A 68 15.81 -2.74 -10.88
CA ALA A 68 15.79 -4.01 -11.58
C ALA A 68 15.82 -3.85 -13.11
N ALA A 69 15.36 -2.72 -13.65
CA ALA A 69 15.29 -2.51 -15.09
C ALA A 69 16.64 -2.11 -15.70
N THR A 70 17.53 -1.49 -14.92
CA THR A 70 18.80 -0.95 -15.42
C THR A 70 20.03 -1.67 -14.88
N PHE A 71 19.88 -2.40 -13.77
CA PHE A 71 20.99 -3.13 -13.18
C PHE A 71 21.30 -4.42 -13.94
N VAL A 72 22.58 -4.64 -14.24
CA VAL A 72 23.07 -5.90 -14.81
C VAL A 72 23.96 -6.57 -13.75
N PRO A 73 23.54 -7.72 -13.19
CA PRO A 73 24.31 -8.37 -12.14
C PRO A 73 25.63 -8.91 -12.69
N THR A 74 26.65 -8.83 -11.84
CA THR A 74 27.99 -9.40 -12.07
C THR A 74 28.17 -10.74 -11.35
N CYS A 75 27.27 -11.00 -10.40
CA CYS A 75 27.10 -12.24 -9.67
C CYS A 75 25.92 -13.04 -10.25
N ASP A 76 25.96 -14.35 -10.07
CA ASP A 76 24.83 -15.26 -10.32
C ASP A 76 24.64 -16.08 -9.04
N VAL A 77 23.93 -15.48 -8.09
CA VAL A 77 23.59 -16.08 -6.78
C VAL A 77 22.57 -17.20 -6.95
N LEU A 78 21.67 -17.05 -7.92
CA LEU A 78 20.57 -17.96 -8.21
C LEU A 78 20.72 -18.56 -9.61
N PRO A 79 21.57 -19.61 -9.77
CA PRO A 79 22.04 -20.08 -11.07
C PRO A 79 20.95 -20.20 -12.12
N ASP A 80 21.21 -19.55 -13.25
CA ASP A 80 20.35 -19.39 -14.42
C ASP A 80 19.54 -20.66 -14.77
N GLY A 81 18.25 -20.55 -14.45
CA GLY A 81 17.28 -21.64 -14.32
C GLY A 81 16.26 -21.30 -13.22
N SER A 82 16.61 -20.36 -12.33
CA SER A 82 15.78 -19.86 -11.23
C SER A 82 15.00 -18.58 -11.56
N ASN A 83 15.43 -17.84 -12.60
CA ASN A 83 14.61 -16.85 -13.33
C ASN A 83 13.61 -17.53 -14.30
N GLY A 84 13.46 -18.86 -14.19
CA GLY A 84 12.68 -19.73 -15.07
C GLY A 84 12.50 -21.14 -14.50
N GLY A 85 11.96 -21.25 -13.28
CA GLY A 85 11.33 -22.47 -12.80
C GLY A 85 12.22 -23.65 -12.46
N GLY A 86 12.90 -23.60 -11.31
CA GLY A 86 13.23 -24.83 -10.59
C GLY A 86 11.95 -25.64 -10.26
N PRO A 87 12.05 -26.94 -9.95
CA PRO A 87 10.90 -27.70 -9.48
C PRO A 87 10.28 -26.96 -8.28
N ALA A 88 8.98 -26.66 -8.39
CA ALA A 88 8.30 -25.87 -7.38
C ALA A 88 8.48 -26.48 -5.98
N GLY A 89 8.82 -25.63 -5.00
CA GLY A 89 9.01 -26.03 -3.62
C GLY A 89 10.33 -25.56 -3.01
N TRP A 90 10.58 -26.10 -1.81
CA TRP A 90 11.74 -25.77 -0.98
C TRP A 90 13.01 -26.50 -1.44
N SER A 91 14.10 -25.75 -1.56
CA SER A 91 15.44 -26.30 -1.81
C SER A 91 16.51 -25.47 -1.09
N GLN A 92 17.73 -25.99 -1.05
CA GLN A 92 18.89 -25.30 -0.48
C GLN A 92 19.79 -24.84 -1.62
N ASN A 93 20.13 -23.56 -1.60
CA ASN A 93 21.22 -22.96 -2.35
C ASN A 93 22.43 -22.86 -1.41
N PHE A 94 23.64 -23.18 -1.88
CA PHE A 94 24.84 -23.15 -1.05
C PHE A 94 25.71 -21.98 -1.49
N ASP A 95 26.19 -21.21 -0.53
CA ASP A 95 27.08 -20.09 -0.76
C ASP A 95 28.53 -20.55 -1.03
N ASP A 96 29.45 -19.61 -1.27
CA ASP A 96 30.87 -19.89 -1.58
C ASP A 96 31.60 -20.64 -0.45
N ASN A 97 31.09 -20.57 0.78
CA ASN A 97 31.63 -21.27 1.94
C ASN A 97 30.97 -22.65 2.16
N GLY A 98 29.91 -22.96 1.41
CA GLY A 98 29.11 -24.16 1.58
C GLY A 98 28.02 -24.04 2.63
N ASP A 99 27.67 -22.82 3.04
CA ASP A 99 26.59 -22.56 4.00
C ASP A 99 25.24 -22.52 3.26
N PRO A 100 24.21 -23.22 3.76
CA PRO A 100 22.93 -23.33 3.07
C PRO A 100 22.04 -22.10 3.27
N THR A 101 21.57 -21.51 2.18
CA THR A 101 20.46 -20.56 2.11
C THR A 101 19.21 -21.27 1.61
N TRP A 102 18.10 -21.11 2.31
CA TRP A 102 16.84 -21.70 1.87
C TRP A 102 16.23 -20.86 0.78
N GLN A 103 15.81 -21.53 -0.29
CA GLN A 103 15.07 -20.93 -1.38
C GLN A 103 13.72 -21.62 -1.57
N TYR A 104 12.72 -20.86 -1.96
CA TYR A 104 11.43 -21.35 -2.38
C TYR A 104 11.19 -20.96 -3.83
N CYS A 105 10.93 -21.95 -4.68
CA CYS A 105 10.68 -21.73 -6.10
C CYS A 105 9.23 -21.99 -6.46
N TRP A 106 8.66 -21.11 -7.27
CA TRP A 106 7.48 -21.33 -8.09
C TRP A 106 7.89 -21.67 -9.54
N ALA A 107 6.92 -21.83 -10.42
CA ALA A 107 7.16 -22.18 -11.82
C ALA A 107 8.01 -21.16 -12.59
N ASN A 108 8.03 -19.89 -12.18
CA ASN A 108 8.71 -18.81 -12.92
C ASN A 108 9.66 -17.97 -12.06
N GLN A 109 9.73 -18.20 -10.75
CA GLN A 109 10.48 -17.35 -9.83
C GLN A 109 10.97 -18.16 -8.63
N CYS A 110 12.14 -17.83 -8.12
CA CYS A 110 12.64 -18.31 -6.83
C CYS A 110 12.93 -17.12 -5.93
N ILE A 111 12.68 -17.29 -4.63
CA ILE A 111 13.05 -16.33 -3.59
C ILE A 111 13.97 -17.00 -2.59
N PHE A 112 14.82 -16.21 -1.93
CA PHE A 112 15.43 -16.63 -0.68
C PHE A 112 14.50 -16.34 0.49
N ALA A 113 14.53 -17.22 1.49
CA ALA A 113 13.74 -17.08 2.70
C ALA A 113 14.63 -17.14 3.94
N THR A 114 14.36 -16.26 4.89
CA THR A 114 15.09 -16.16 6.17
C THR A 114 14.11 -16.10 7.35
N TRP A 115 14.49 -16.73 8.46
CA TRP A 115 13.71 -16.84 9.70
C TRP A 115 14.61 -17.34 10.84
N THR A 116 14.10 -17.34 12.08
CA THR A 116 14.88 -17.76 13.28
C THR A 116 15.43 -19.18 13.25
N GLY A 117 14.85 -20.07 12.45
CA GLY A 117 15.28 -21.46 12.30
C GLY A 117 16.22 -21.69 11.12
N ALA A 118 16.60 -20.64 10.38
CA ALA A 118 17.59 -20.76 9.31
C ALA A 118 18.96 -21.16 9.88
N PRO A 119 19.76 -21.98 9.16
CA PRO A 119 21.11 -22.32 9.58
C PRO A 119 21.96 -21.07 9.77
N ASP A 120 22.69 -21.04 10.89
CA ASP A 120 23.61 -19.94 11.27
C ASP A 120 22.92 -18.59 11.47
N TRP A 121 21.63 -18.61 11.77
CA TRP A 121 20.88 -17.41 12.14
C TRP A 121 21.39 -16.80 13.45
N VAL A 122 21.56 -15.49 13.43
CA VAL A 122 22.03 -14.67 14.55
C VAL A 122 20.94 -13.66 14.90
N ALA A 123 20.51 -13.67 16.17
CA ALA A 123 19.55 -12.70 16.68
C ALA A 123 20.10 -11.27 16.63
N SER A 124 19.21 -10.30 16.42
CA SER A 124 19.56 -8.88 16.53
C SER A 124 20.19 -8.60 17.90
N PRO A 125 21.31 -7.86 17.95
CA PRO A 125 21.92 -7.48 19.22
C PRO A 125 21.12 -6.41 19.97
N ASN A 126 20.16 -5.75 19.31
CA ASN A 126 19.33 -4.73 19.94
C ASN A 126 18.20 -5.37 20.75
N PRO A 127 18.19 -5.22 22.09
CA PRO A 127 17.18 -5.85 22.94
C PRO A 127 15.77 -5.23 22.80
N SER A 128 15.65 -4.09 22.12
CA SER A 128 14.36 -3.45 21.81
C SER A 128 13.70 -4.05 20.58
N ASP A 129 14.44 -4.80 19.76
CA ASP A 129 13.90 -5.44 18.58
C ASP A 129 13.03 -6.64 18.95
N HIS A 130 12.20 -7.08 18.01
CA HIS A 130 11.47 -8.32 18.18
C HIS A 130 12.48 -9.47 18.38
N PRO A 131 12.23 -10.44 19.29
CA PRO A 131 13.19 -11.52 19.60
C PRO A 131 13.50 -12.45 18.41
N TRP A 132 12.72 -12.34 17.34
CA TRP A 132 12.89 -13.08 16.08
C TRP A 132 13.49 -12.22 14.96
N ASN A 133 13.81 -10.95 15.24
CA ASN A 133 14.63 -10.14 14.34
C ASN A 133 16.07 -10.61 14.41
N GLY A 134 16.72 -10.70 13.26
CA GLY A 134 18.09 -11.17 13.15
C GLY A 134 18.54 -11.23 11.71
N TYR A 135 19.58 -12.02 11.45
CA TYR A 135 20.12 -12.19 10.11
C TYR A 135 20.86 -13.52 9.96
N VAL A 136 21.08 -13.91 8.71
CA VAL A 136 22.09 -14.89 8.32
C VAL A 136 23.17 -14.20 7.51
N GLU A 137 24.44 -14.56 7.69
CA GLU A 137 25.54 -14.09 6.82
C GLU A 137 25.76 -15.10 5.71
N ARG A 138 25.86 -14.63 4.46
CA ARG A 138 26.15 -15.45 3.30
C ARG A 138 27.23 -14.82 2.44
N THR A 139 28.05 -15.65 1.81
CA THR A 139 29.09 -15.22 0.88
C THR A 139 28.77 -15.72 -0.52
N TYR A 140 28.43 -14.83 -1.42
CA TYR A 140 28.31 -15.14 -2.85
C TYR A 140 29.21 -14.22 -3.65
N CYS A 141 29.86 -14.77 -4.68
CA CYS A 141 30.78 -14.03 -5.54
C CYS A 141 31.89 -13.29 -4.77
N GLY A 142 32.33 -13.87 -3.65
CA GLY A 142 33.34 -13.29 -2.76
C GLY A 142 32.84 -12.11 -1.91
N GLN A 143 31.58 -11.72 -2.01
CA GLN A 143 30.96 -10.66 -1.22
C GLN A 143 30.16 -11.28 -0.06
N THR A 144 30.43 -10.84 1.17
CA THR A 144 29.69 -11.32 2.35
C THR A 144 28.62 -10.30 2.74
N ARG A 145 27.37 -10.75 2.88
CA ARG A 145 26.22 -9.89 3.18
C ARG A 145 25.34 -10.52 4.24
N LYS A 146 24.60 -9.67 4.96
CA LYS A 146 23.56 -10.09 5.88
C LYS A 146 22.23 -10.14 5.13
N LEU A 147 21.52 -11.25 5.26
CA LEU A 147 20.12 -11.37 4.87
C LEU A 147 19.29 -11.34 6.14
N TYR A 148 18.55 -10.25 6.33
CA TYR A 148 17.78 -9.98 7.54
C TYR A 148 16.47 -10.75 7.58
N SER A 149 16.04 -11.12 8.80
CA SER A 149 14.73 -11.68 9.08
C SER A 149 13.89 -10.70 9.92
N ASP A 150 12.66 -10.50 9.51
CA ASP A 150 11.64 -9.76 10.25
C ASP A 150 10.85 -10.69 11.17
N GLY A 151 11.13 -10.56 12.45
CA GLY A 151 10.50 -11.30 13.51
C GLY A 151 9.04 -10.94 13.76
N ILE A 152 8.60 -9.72 13.43
CA ILE A 152 7.19 -9.34 13.53
C ILE A 152 6.40 -10.14 12.50
N ASN A 153 6.90 -10.23 11.27
CA ASN A 153 6.30 -11.04 10.22
C ASN A 153 6.32 -12.54 10.54
N GLU A 154 7.42 -13.04 11.12
CA GLU A 154 7.50 -14.42 11.64
C GLU A 154 6.48 -14.69 12.76
N GLY A 155 6.07 -13.65 13.51
CA GLY A 155 4.92 -13.62 14.41
C GLY A 155 3.62 -14.20 13.83
N PHE A 156 3.42 -14.01 12.53
CA PHE A 156 2.24 -14.48 11.78
C PHE A 156 2.46 -15.86 11.14
N GLY A 157 3.63 -16.48 11.36
CA GLY A 157 4.01 -17.74 10.73
C GLY A 157 4.56 -17.58 9.32
N ASN A 158 4.85 -16.35 8.89
CA ASN A 158 5.45 -16.07 7.59
C ASN A 158 6.99 -16.07 7.68
N LEU A 159 7.64 -16.14 6.52
CA LEU A 159 9.09 -16.04 6.40
C LEU A 159 9.45 -14.73 5.71
N THR A 160 10.64 -14.19 5.96
CA THR A 160 11.10 -12.98 5.27
C THR A 160 11.66 -13.34 3.91
N TRP A 161 11.10 -12.75 2.85
CA TRP A 161 11.47 -13.02 1.46
C TRP A 161 12.54 -12.06 0.98
N HIS A 162 13.46 -12.56 0.17
CA HIS A 162 14.45 -11.76 -0.55
C HIS A 162 14.33 -12.12 -2.03
N TYR A 163 13.94 -11.13 -2.84
CA TYR A 163 13.72 -11.32 -4.27
C TYR A 163 15.05 -11.52 -5.01
N PRO A 164 15.05 -12.34 -6.08
CA PRO A 164 16.27 -12.74 -6.76
C PRO A 164 17.04 -11.53 -7.27
N GLU A 165 16.37 -10.58 -7.93
CA GLU A 165 16.99 -9.41 -8.54
C GLU A 165 17.69 -8.52 -7.51
N PHE A 166 17.08 -8.33 -6.34
CA PHE A 166 17.68 -7.56 -5.25
C PHE A 166 18.86 -8.30 -4.60
N VAL A 167 18.76 -9.62 -4.43
CA VAL A 167 19.87 -10.45 -3.93
C VAL A 167 21.05 -10.40 -4.91
N GLU A 168 20.79 -10.56 -6.20
CA GLU A 168 21.82 -10.45 -7.24
C GLU A 168 22.50 -9.08 -7.20
N PHE A 169 21.73 -7.99 -7.02
CA PHE A 169 22.28 -6.65 -6.81
C PHE A 169 23.18 -6.58 -5.57
N LEU A 170 22.69 -7.02 -4.42
CA LEU A 170 23.39 -6.91 -3.14
C LEU A 170 24.74 -7.65 -3.13
N PHE A 171 24.83 -8.79 -3.84
CA PHE A 171 26.06 -9.58 -3.97
C PHE A 171 26.91 -9.21 -5.19
N SER A 172 26.37 -8.47 -6.16
CA SER A 172 27.12 -7.97 -7.32
C SER A 172 27.89 -6.67 -7.03
N ILE A 173 27.46 -5.88 -6.05
CA ILE A 173 28.16 -4.67 -5.65
C ILE A 173 29.39 -5.01 -4.79
N ASP A 174 30.54 -4.44 -5.14
CA ASP A 174 31.81 -4.68 -4.44
C ASP A 174 32.03 -3.61 -3.36
N ASP A 175 31.98 -4.00 -2.08
CA ASP A 175 32.16 -3.07 -0.97
C ASP A 175 33.61 -2.57 -0.80
N SER A 176 34.55 -3.07 -1.61
CA SER A 176 35.89 -2.50 -1.74
C SER A 176 35.97 -1.37 -2.79
N ASP A 177 34.95 -1.25 -3.67
CA ASP A 177 34.84 -0.20 -4.68
C ASP A 177 34.13 1.04 -4.11
N ASN A 178 34.90 2.10 -3.86
CA ASN A 178 34.40 3.37 -3.35
C ASN A 178 34.20 4.44 -4.44
N VAL A 179 34.19 4.03 -5.71
CA VAL A 179 34.10 4.94 -6.87
C VAL A 179 32.81 4.69 -7.67
N THR A 180 32.45 3.43 -7.90
CA THR A 180 31.24 3.10 -8.66
C THR A 180 30.00 3.58 -7.92
N LEU A 181 29.14 4.30 -8.65
CA LEU A 181 27.89 4.85 -8.15
C LEU A 181 26.72 4.00 -8.68
N TYR A 182 25.81 3.64 -7.78
CA TYR A 182 24.58 2.92 -8.09
C TYR A 182 23.36 3.79 -7.78
N GLY A 183 22.27 3.58 -8.51
CA GLY A 183 21.00 4.29 -8.31
C GLY A 183 20.73 5.42 -9.30
N PRO A 184 19.51 5.97 -9.23
CA PRO A 184 19.06 7.03 -10.13
C PRO A 184 19.80 8.35 -9.86
N PRO A 185 19.88 9.25 -10.85
CA PRO A 185 20.53 10.56 -10.69
C PRO A 185 19.96 11.34 -9.50
N GLY A 186 20.83 11.76 -8.58
CA GLY A 186 20.45 12.51 -7.37
C GLY A 186 20.38 11.67 -6.09
N GLU A 187 20.30 10.34 -6.22
CA GLU A 187 20.27 9.40 -5.08
C GLU A 187 21.44 8.40 -5.15
N GLN A 188 22.44 8.72 -5.96
CA GLN A 188 23.56 7.84 -6.23
C GLN A 188 24.45 7.62 -5.02
N MET A 189 24.77 6.35 -4.72
CA MET A 189 25.62 5.95 -3.59
C MET A 189 26.68 4.94 -4.05
N THR A 190 27.81 4.92 -3.34
CA THR A 190 28.83 3.87 -3.52
C THR A 190 28.42 2.60 -2.79
N ALA A 191 28.96 1.44 -3.18
CA ALA A 191 28.66 0.17 -2.54
C ALA A 191 28.87 0.20 -0.99
N PRO A 192 29.98 0.73 -0.44
CA PRO A 192 30.14 0.87 1.01
C PRO A 192 29.03 1.69 1.68
N GLN A 193 28.55 2.75 1.02
CA GLN A 193 27.48 3.60 1.56
C GLN A 193 26.15 2.87 1.57
N ILE A 194 25.85 2.11 0.52
CA ILE A 194 24.61 1.31 0.42
C ILE A 194 24.58 0.24 1.50
N ILE A 195 25.69 -0.52 1.66
CA ILE A 195 25.78 -1.55 2.70
C ILE A 195 25.69 -0.94 4.10
N ALA A 196 26.36 0.20 4.34
CA ALA A 196 26.27 0.89 5.62
C ALA A 196 24.85 1.38 5.94
N ASP A 197 24.10 1.86 4.94
CA ASP A 197 22.72 2.31 5.12
C ASP A 197 21.78 1.13 5.36
N ILE A 198 21.90 0.03 4.61
CA ILE A 198 21.15 -1.22 4.85
C ILE A 198 21.38 -1.75 6.27
N ASP A 199 22.64 -1.70 6.72
CA ASP A 199 23.04 -2.17 8.06
C ASP A 199 22.74 -1.17 9.19
N ASP A 200 22.23 0.04 8.90
CA ASP A 200 21.84 1.00 9.93
C ASP A 200 20.48 0.62 10.55
N ASP A 201 20.39 0.71 11.88
CA ASP A 201 19.14 0.52 12.62
C ASP A 201 18.27 1.81 12.64
N ALA A 202 18.83 2.93 12.18
CA ALA A 202 18.22 4.27 12.23
C ALA A 202 18.03 4.92 10.84
N ASN A 203 17.82 4.12 9.80
CA ASN A 203 17.56 4.56 8.41
C ASN A 203 16.07 4.78 8.08
N GLY A 204 15.15 4.40 8.96
CA GLY A 204 13.72 4.67 8.82
C GLY A 204 13.33 6.10 9.22
N THR A 205 12.09 6.47 8.91
CA THR A 205 11.52 7.73 9.40
C THR A 205 11.28 7.64 10.92
N ASN A 206 11.46 8.77 11.61
CA ASN A 206 11.11 8.85 13.04
C ASN A 206 9.59 8.85 13.21
N TYR A 207 9.11 7.98 14.09
CA TYR A 207 7.78 8.07 14.66
C TYR A 207 7.57 9.34 15.48
N ILE A 208 6.31 9.62 15.78
CA ILE A 208 5.93 10.64 16.77
C ILE A 208 6.49 10.39 18.18
N ASP A 209 6.98 9.20 18.50
CA ASP A 209 7.70 8.92 19.76
C ASP A 209 9.23 9.04 19.62
N GLY A 210 9.72 9.30 18.41
CA GLY A 210 11.14 9.47 18.09
C GLY A 210 11.87 8.16 17.87
N THR A 211 11.17 7.04 17.92
CA THR A 211 11.71 5.76 17.49
C THR A 211 11.87 5.75 15.97
N THR A 212 12.97 5.18 15.50
CA THR A 212 13.16 4.79 14.09
C THR A 212 13.00 3.29 13.99
N PHE A 213 12.54 2.82 12.85
CA PHE A 213 12.61 1.40 12.50
C PHE A 213 13.74 1.18 11.50
N ALA A 214 14.33 -0.01 11.54
CA ALA A 214 15.36 -0.42 10.60
C ALA A 214 14.73 -0.78 9.25
N LYS A 215 14.49 0.23 8.41
CA LYS A 215 13.73 0.18 7.15
C LYS A 215 14.10 -1.01 6.29
N TYR A 216 15.40 -1.22 6.04
CA TYR A 216 15.91 -2.29 5.16
C TYR A 216 16.08 -3.64 5.86
N LYS A 217 15.64 -3.77 7.12
CA LYS A 217 15.72 -5.00 7.93
C LYS A 217 14.35 -5.57 8.30
N ILE A 218 13.28 -4.97 7.79
CA ILE A 218 11.89 -5.39 8.00
C ILE A 218 11.20 -5.65 6.67
N THR A 219 10.11 -6.39 6.69
CA THR A 219 9.31 -6.62 5.48
C THR A 219 8.47 -5.40 5.10
N ARG A 220 8.03 -5.38 3.84
CA ARG A 220 7.09 -4.38 3.30
C ARG A 220 5.81 -4.33 4.13
N ILE A 221 5.25 -5.47 4.56
CA ILE A 221 4.04 -5.48 5.39
C ILE A 221 4.28 -4.84 6.75
N THR A 222 5.42 -5.11 7.40
CA THR A 222 5.74 -4.49 8.68
C THR A 222 5.93 -2.99 8.51
N ALA A 223 6.67 -2.55 7.48
CA ALA A 223 6.80 -1.14 7.13
C ALA A 223 5.45 -0.47 6.83
N ALA A 224 4.53 -1.16 6.15
CA ALA A 224 3.19 -0.64 5.84
C ALA A 224 2.33 -0.46 7.09
N ARG A 225 2.36 -1.41 8.04
CA ARG A 225 1.68 -1.26 9.35
C ARG A 225 2.19 -0.03 10.07
N GLU A 226 3.52 0.09 10.08
CA GLU A 226 4.27 1.16 10.69
C GLU A 226 3.87 2.55 10.11
N ILE A 227 3.93 2.71 8.79
CA ILE A 227 3.52 3.93 8.09
C ILE A 227 2.04 4.25 8.31
N ALA A 228 1.15 3.24 8.26
CA ALA A 228 -0.28 3.46 8.46
C ALA A 228 -0.58 4.02 9.86
N ARG A 229 0.08 3.49 10.91
CA ARG A 229 -0.05 4.03 12.28
C ARG A 229 0.42 5.47 12.33
N ASP A 230 1.58 5.76 11.75
CA ASP A 230 2.18 7.10 11.77
C ASP A 230 1.30 8.13 11.07
N VAL A 231 0.83 7.83 9.86
CA VAL A 231 -0.05 8.72 9.07
C VAL A 231 -1.34 9.03 9.82
N ILE A 232 -2.04 8.00 10.33
CA ILE A 232 -3.30 8.20 11.07
C ILE A 232 -3.05 9.06 12.31
N TYR A 233 -1.99 8.74 13.05
CA TYR A 233 -1.68 9.39 14.31
C TYR A 233 -1.27 10.86 14.10
N GLN A 234 -0.29 11.13 13.24
CA GLN A 234 0.19 12.49 12.97
C GLN A 234 -0.90 13.38 12.38
N THR A 235 -1.79 12.82 11.56
CA THR A 235 -2.90 13.60 10.99
C THR A 235 -3.91 14.05 12.04
N ASN A 236 -4.19 13.20 13.04
CA ASN A 236 -5.27 13.41 14.01
C ASN A 236 -4.83 13.85 15.39
N THR A 237 -3.54 14.09 15.62
CA THR A 237 -3.02 14.52 16.91
C THR A 237 -2.13 15.75 16.78
N ASP A 238 -2.11 16.57 17.84
CA ASP A 238 -1.17 17.70 17.99
C ASP A 238 -0.07 17.36 19.00
N CYS A 239 0.26 16.09 19.12
CA CYS A 239 1.28 15.67 20.05
C CYS A 239 2.63 16.22 19.62
N PRO A 240 3.40 16.83 20.55
CA PRO A 240 4.73 17.27 20.22
C PRO A 240 5.57 16.11 19.71
N ALA A 241 6.37 16.39 18.69
CA ALA A 241 7.28 15.39 18.13
C ALA A 241 8.11 14.73 19.24
N PHE A 242 8.21 13.41 19.15
CA PHE A 242 8.98 12.52 20.03
C PHE A 242 8.44 12.35 21.46
N LEU A 243 7.15 12.65 21.69
CA LEU A 243 6.49 12.38 22.98
C LEU A 243 5.57 11.15 22.96
N GLY A 244 5.34 10.54 21.80
CA GLY A 244 4.40 9.43 21.67
C GLY A 244 2.96 9.86 21.92
N ASP A 245 2.12 8.93 22.37
CA ASP A 245 0.71 9.24 22.60
C ASP A 245 0.47 10.19 23.78
N CYS A 246 0.20 11.46 23.46
CA CYS A 246 -0.04 12.50 24.46
C CYS A 246 -1.53 12.69 24.84
N GLY A 247 -2.43 11.90 24.24
CA GLY A 247 -3.87 11.95 24.55
C GLY A 247 -4.61 13.18 24.02
N VAL A 248 -4.02 13.91 23.06
CA VAL A 248 -4.65 15.05 22.39
C VAL A 248 -5.06 14.63 20.99
N TYR A 249 -6.37 14.61 20.74
CA TYR A 249 -6.98 14.16 19.50
C TYR A 249 -7.84 15.28 18.91
N GLU A 250 -7.65 15.55 17.62
CA GLU A 250 -8.24 16.68 16.92
C GLU A 250 -9.28 16.23 15.88
N ASP A 251 -9.38 14.92 15.61
CA ASP A 251 -10.35 14.29 14.71
C ASP A 251 -10.50 15.02 13.36
N ARG A 252 -9.37 15.47 12.82
CA ARG A 252 -9.29 16.24 11.57
C ARG A 252 -9.72 15.42 10.37
N VAL A 253 -9.41 14.12 10.40
CA VAL A 253 -9.69 13.15 9.36
C VAL A 253 -10.27 11.90 10.00
N ARG A 254 -11.33 11.38 9.39
CA ARG A 254 -11.94 10.11 9.79
C ARG A 254 -11.27 9.00 9.02
N PHE A 255 -10.58 8.10 9.72
CA PHE A 255 -9.88 6.99 9.08
C PHE A 255 -10.65 5.69 9.22
N GLY A 256 -10.62 4.90 8.15
CA GLY A 256 -10.88 3.47 8.14
C GLY A 256 -9.66 2.72 7.58
N VAL A 257 -9.62 1.42 7.81
CA VAL A 257 -8.57 0.53 7.27
C VAL A 257 -9.24 -0.56 6.46
N ALA A 258 -8.73 -0.79 5.26
CA ALA A 258 -9.10 -1.88 4.39
C ALA A 258 -7.92 -2.80 4.11
N GLN A 259 -8.22 -4.03 3.75
CA GLN A 259 -7.23 -5.04 3.35
C GLN A 259 -7.83 -5.97 2.31
N PHE A 260 -6.99 -6.77 1.66
CA PHE A 260 -7.48 -7.83 0.79
C PHE A 260 -8.17 -8.93 1.58
N HIS A 261 -9.17 -9.51 0.93
CA HIS A 261 -9.85 -10.69 1.42
C HIS A 261 -8.90 -11.90 1.38
N ARG A 262 -8.96 -12.77 2.41
CA ARG A 262 -8.10 -13.97 2.54
C ARG A 262 -8.14 -14.93 1.34
N ASN A 263 -9.20 -14.86 0.55
CA ASN A 263 -9.37 -15.69 -0.64
C ASN A 263 -9.08 -14.94 -1.94
N SER A 264 -8.60 -13.70 -1.88
CA SER A 264 -8.32 -12.83 -3.04
C SER A 264 -9.56 -12.55 -3.89
N HIS A 265 -10.61 -11.99 -3.28
CA HIS A 265 -11.83 -11.57 -3.99
C HIS A 265 -12.04 -10.08 -3.69
N GLY A 266 -11.14 -9.25 -4.17
CA GLY A 266 -11.02 -7.84 -3.78
C GLY A 266 -10.71 -7.65 -2.30
N GLY A 267 -11.07 -6.47 -1.80
CA GLY A 267 -10.81 -6.03 -0.44
C GLY A 267 -12.08 -5.63 0.30
N PHE A 268 -11.92 -5.43 1.59
CA PHE A 268 -13.01 -5.10 2.50
C PHE A 268 -12.55 -4.15 3.60
N ILE A 269 -13.52 -3.50 4.24
CA ILE A 269 -13.28 -2.60 5.37
C ILE A 269 -13.05 -3.46 6.62
N ARG A 270 -11.84 -3.41 7.16
CA ARG A 270 -11.43 -4.09 8.38
C ARG A 270 -11.76 -3.26 9.62
N ALA A 271 -11.54 -1.96 9.53
CA ALA A 271 -11.98 -0.97 10.51
C ALA A 271 -12.78 0.12 9.81
N GLU A 272 -13.98 0.38 10.30
CA GLU A 272 -14.91 1.35 9.72
C GLU A 272 -14.37 2.78 9.78
N VAL A 273 -14.84 3.65 8.89
CA VAL A 273 -14.45 5.05 8.90
C VAL A 273 -15.16 5.81 10.03
N ASP A 274 -14.38 6.25 11.01
CA ASP A 274 -14.90 7.05 12.12
C ASP A 274 -13.81 8.01 12.65
N ALA A 275 -14.22 8.97 13.49
CA ALA A 275 -13.33 9.87 14.19
C ALA A 275 -12.28 9.10 14.98
N TYR A 276 -11.04 9.57 14.95
CA TYR A 276 -9.90 8.87 15.55
C TYR A 276 -10.10 8.64 17.06
N SER A 277 -10.64 9.63 17.77
CA SER A 277 -10.94 9.55 19.21
C SER A 277 -11.86 8.38 19.60
N ASN A 278 -12.77 7.97 18.70
CA ASN A 278 -13.67 6.83 18.89
C ASN A 278 -13.09 5.52 18.34
N ASN A 279 -12.35 5.60 17.23
CA ASN A 279 -11.99 4.44 16.42
C ASN A 279 -10.56 3.92 16.64
N ARG A 280 -9.74 4.60 17.44
CA ARG A 280 -8.32 4.29 17.62
C ARG A 280 -8.02 2.82 17.88
N ILE A 281 -8.77 2.18 18.78
CA ILE A 281 -8.55 0.77 19.13
C ILE A 281 -8.85 -0.14 17.95
N ALA A 282 -9.91 0.13 17.19
CA ALA A 282 -10.26 -0.66 16.02
C ALA A 282 -9.25 -0.47 14.89
N LEU A 283 -8.77 0.75 14.66
CA LEU A 283 -7.70 1.04 13.70
C LEU A 283 -6.40 0.32 14.09
N GLU A 284 -5.98 0.42 15.35
CA GLU A 284 -4.77 -0.25 15.84
C GLU A 284 -4.88 -1.77 15.72
N ASN A 285 -6.03 -2.35 16.07
CA ASN A 285 -6.27 -3.78 15.92
C ASN A 285 -6.28 -4.21 14.46
N ALA A 286 -6.89 -3.41 13.56
CA ALA A 286 -6.91 -3.68 12.13
C ALA A 286 -5.49 -3.73 11.58
N ILE A 287 -4.71 -2.67 11.82
CA ILE A 287 -3.33 -2.53 11.36
C ILE A 287 -2.44 -3.64 11.94
N SER A 288 -2.52 -3.86 13.26
CA SER A 288 -1.76 -4.92 13.92
C SER A 288 -2.12 -6.32 13.45
N SER A 289 -3.31 -6.52 12.85
CA SER A 289 -3.76 -7.82 12.34
C SER A 289 -3.47 -8.05 10.85
N LEU A 290 -2.91 -7.06 10.14
CA LEU A 290 -2.57 -7.20 8.74
C LEU A 290 -1.54 -8.32 8.57
N ASP A 291 -1.80 -9.26 7.66
CA ASP A 291 -0.99 -10.45 7.46
C ASP A 291 -0.78 -10.71 5.95
N ALA A 292 0.47 -10.88 5.55
CA ALA A 292 0.94 -10.96 4.16
C ALA A 292 0.76 -12.37 3.57
N GLN A 293 -0.47 -12.74 3.22
CA GLN A 293 -0.81 -14.11 2.79
C GLN A 293 -1.74 -14.20 1.57
N THR A 294 -2.23 -13.08 1.06
CA THR A 294 -3.21 -13.07 -0.03
C THR A 294 -2.57 -12.91 -1.41
N ALA A 295 -3.39 -12.90 -2.46
CA ALA A 295 -3.00 -12.29 -3.73
C ALA A 295 -3.35 -10.79 -3.72
N THR A 296 -3.22 -10.12 -4.85
CA THR A 296 -3.28 -8.64 -5.00
C THR A 296 -4.44 -8.22 -5.93
N PRO A 297 -5.72 -8.43 -5.54
CA PRO A 297 -6.88 -8.10 -6.37
C PRO A 297 -7.19 -6.59 -6.35
N LEU A 298 -6.34 -5.77 -6.99
CA LEU A 298 -6.34 -4.31 -6.84
C LEU A 298 -7.61 -3.66 -7.36
N SER A 299 -8.01 -3.96 -8.60
CA SER A 299 -9.19 -3.31 -9.19
C SER A 299 -10.46 -3.78 -8.50
N GLU A 300 -10.61 -5.08 -8.22
CA GLU A 300 -11.73 -5.64 -7.47
C GLU A 300 -11.87 -4.98 -6.08
N THR A 301 -10.73 -4.69 -5.45
CA THR A 301 -10.69 -3.98 -4.17
C THR A 301 -11.20 -2.57 -4.31
N LEU A 302 -10.69 -1.83 -5.29
CA LEU A 302 -11.08 -0.45 -5.50
C LEU A 302 -12.59 -0.35 -5.82
N PHE A 303 -13.13 -1.27 -6.63
CA PHE A 303 -14.56 -1.38 -6.89
C PHE A 303 -15.36 -1.58 -5.60
N LYS A 304 -14.96 -2.54 -4.75
CA LYS A 304 -15.65 -2.79 -3.48
C LYS A 304 -15.58 -1.59 -2.54
N LEU A 305 -14.43 -0.92 -2.46
CA LEU A 305 -14.28 0.30 -1.66
C LEU A 305 -15.11 1.46 -2.20
N TYR A 306 -15.33 1.55 -3.50
CA TYR A 306 -16.26 2.53 -4.07
C TYR A 306 -17.69 2.28 -3.57
N THR A 307 -18.15 1.02 -3.60
CA THR A 307 -19.48 0.68 -3.07
C THR A 307 -19.60 0.92 -1.56
N TYR A 308 -18.51 0.89 -0.79
CA TYR A 308 -18.52 1.21 0.64
C TYR A 308 -18.95 2.66 0.91
N PHE A 309 -18.58 3.61 0.05
CA PHE A 309 -18.98 5.00 0.19
C PHE A 309 -20.39 5.31 -0.35
N MET A 310 -20.99 4.39 -1.12
CA MET A 310 -22.35 4.57 -1.67
C MET A 310 -23.45 4.45 -0.60
N PRO A 311 -24.65 5.02 -0.86
CA PRO A 311 -25.79 4.91 0.03
C PRO A 311 -26.17 3.46 0.33
N ARG A 312 -26.60 3.20 1.58
CA ARG A 312 -27.12 1.88 1.96
C ARG A 312 -28.57 1.65 1.48
N ASN A 313 -29.30 2.72 1.15
CA ASN A 313 -30.64 2.62 0.58
C ASN A 313 -30.58 2.34 -0.92
N THR A 314 -31.18 1.23 -1.35
CA THR A 314 -31.13 0.76 -2.75
C THR A 314 -31.77 1.72 -3.76
N SER A 315 -32.71 2.57 -3.34
CA SER A 315 -33.28 3.60 -4.23
C SER A 315 -32.30 4.72 -4.57
N ASP A 316 -31.25 4.85 -3.77
CA ASP A 316 -30.34 6.00 -3.76
C ASP A 316 -28.95 5.62 -4.27
N ILE A 317 -28.65 4.32 -4.43
CA ILE A 317 -27.40 3.84 -5.04
C ILE A 317 -27.31 4.33 -6.50
N PRO A 318 -26.21 4.98 -6.91
CA PRO A 318 -26.08 5.54 -8.26
C PRO A 318 -26.18 4.48 -9.37
N PHE A 319 -26.53 4.95 -10.57
CA PHE A 319 -26.41 4.16 -11.79
C PHE A 319 -24.96 4.14 -12.27
N GLY A 320 -24.57 3.06 -12.96
CA GLY A 320 -23.33 2.98 -13.71
C GLY A 320 -23.30 3.92 -14.91
N GLN A 321 -22.19 3.87 -15.64
CA GLN A 321 -21.97 4.56 -16.91
C GLN A 321 -23.08 4.25 -17.93
N ASP A 322 -23.64 3.05 -17.89
CA ASP A 322 -24.77 2.63 -18.74
C ASP A 322 -26.07 3.43 -18.50
N GLY A 323 -26.16 4.15 -17.37
CA GLY A 323 -27.32 4.93 -16.95
C GLY A 323 -28.58 4.10 -16.65
N SER A 324 -28.47 2.77 -16.55
CA SER A 324 -29.61 1.86 -16.47
C SER A 324 -29.48 0.81 -15.36
N THR A 325 -28.25 0.43 -15.04
CA THR A 325 -27.91 -0.55 -14.00
C THR A 325 -27.38 0.18 -12.77
N ARG A 326 -27.90 -0.15 -11.59
CA ARG A 326 -27.39 0.41 -10.33
C ARG A 326 -26.19 -0.41 -9.88
N PHE A 327 -25.25 0.26 -9.23
CA PHE A 327 -24.17 -0.44 -8.53
C PHE A 327 -24.72 -1.41 -7.47
N PRO A 328 -23.98 -2.48 -7.14
CA PRO A 328 -24.34 -3.34 -6.03
C PRO A 328 -24.14 -2.61 -4.68
N SER A 329 -24.98 -2.93 -3.69
CA SER A 329 -24.81 -2.42 -2.33
C SER A 329 -23.60 -3.08 -1.65
N TYR A 330 -22.85 -2.31 -0.87
CA TYR A 330 -21.82 -2.86 0.01
C TYR A 330 -22.41 -3.87 1.00
N SER A 331 -21.90 -5.10 0.99
CA SER A 331 -22.51 -6.24 1.70
C SER A 331 -21.45 -7.18 2.28
N TYR A 332 -20.35 -6.63 2.77
CA TYR A 332 -19.21 -7.38 3.31
C TYR A 332 -19.03 -7.09 4.79
N ASN A 333 -18.66 -8.10 5.56
CA ASN A 333 -18.44 -7.93 7.00
C ASN A 333 -16.99 -7.51 7.32
N THR A 334 -16.77 -6.87 8.48
CA THR A 334 -15.45 -6.40 8.92
C THR A 334 -14.56 -7.48 9.54
N ALA A 335 -15.15 -8.61 9.94
CA ALA A 335 -14.44 -9.69 10.62
C ALA A 335 -13.58 -10.53 9.68
N ASP A 336 -14.02 -10.72 8.44
CA ASP A 336 -13.22 -11.44 7.45
C ASP A 336 -13.47 -11.05 5.99
N GLY A 337 -14.37 -10.09 5.72
CA GLY A 337 -14.69 -9.65 4.36
C GLY A 337 -15.65 -10.57 3.61
N ASP A 338 -16.14 -11.65 4.23
CA ASP A 338 -17.14 -12.50 3.59
C ASP A 338 -18.45 -11.71 3.34
N TYR A 339 -19.09 -12.04 2.22
CA TYR A 339 -20.43 -11.54 1.91
C TYR A 339 -21.40 -11.87 3.04
N THR A 340 -22.21 -10.90 3.43
CA THR A 340 -23.24 -11.05 4.45
C THR A 340 -24.52 -10.32 4.07
N GLY A 341 -25.65 -10.99 4.28
CA GLY A 341 -26.98 -10.39 4.18
C GLY A 341 -27.49 -9.84 5.52
N SER A 342 -26.71 -9.97 6.60
CA SER A 342 -27.08 -9.52 7.94
C SER A 342 -26.74 -8.04 8.11
N PRO A 343 -27.73 -7.12 8.21
CA PRO A 343 -27.44 -5.69 8.24
C PRO A 343 -26.50 -5.27 9.38
N GLY A 344 -26.62 -5.88 10.56
CA GLY A 344 -25.74 -5.57 11.70
C GLY A 344 -24.32 -6.12 11.61
N GLN A 345 -23.95 -6.78 10.50
CA GLN A 345 -22.58 -7.19 10.21
C GLN A 345 -21.96 -6.39 9.06
N ILE A 346 -22.76 -5.56 8.38
CA ILE A 346 -22.30 -4.67 7.32
C ILE A 346 -21.94 -3.34 7.99
N PRO A 347 -20.76 -2.77 7.69
CA PRO A 347 -20.41 -1.42 8.11
C PRO A 347 -21.50 -0.39 7.84
N ASP A 348 -21.64 0.55 8.77
CA ASP A 348 -22.54 1.68 8.59
C ASP A 348 -22.12 2.54 7.39
N ASP A 349 -23.01 3.44 6.97
CA ASP A 349 -22.70 4.42 5.93
C ASP A 349 -21.62 5.40 6.43
N PRO A 350 -20.43 5.46 5.82
CA PRO A 350 -19.36 6.33 6.29
C PRO A 350 -19.61 7.81 5.99
N VAL A 351 -20.43 8.14 4.99
CA VAL A 351 -20.66 9.54 4.58
C VAL A 351 -21.86 10.09 5.32
N ILE A 352 -21.60 11.01 6.25
CA ILE A 352 -22.64 11.55 7.15
C ILE A 352 -22.97 13.03 6.88
N GLU A 353 -22.25 13.67 5.96
CA GLU A 353 -22.47 15.07 5.56
C GLU A 353 -22.31 15.23 4.03
N GLU A 354 -23.08 16.16 3.46
CA GLU A 354 -23.16 16.46 2.02
C GLU A 354 -21.87 16.99 1.37
N CYS A 355 -20.98 17.62 2.16
CA CYS A 355 -19.71 18.17 1.66
C CYS A 355 -18.48 17.37 2.13
N GLN A 356 -18.69 16.13 2.60
CA GLN A 356 -17.61 15.30 3.11
C GLN A 356 -16.83 14.66 1.96
N LYS A 357 -15.56 15.04 1.80
CA LYS A 357 -14.67 14.42 0.81
C LYS A 357 -14.29 13.01 1.27
N ASN A 358 -14.21 12.08 0.32
CA ASN A 358 -13.88 10.68 0.55
C ASN A 358 -12.63 10.32 -0.26
N PHE A 359 -11.64 9.73 0.38
CA PHE A 359 -10.39 9.31 -0.24
C PHE A 359 -10.12 7.83 0.04
N VAL A 360 -9.53 7.16 -0.93
CA VAL A 360 -8.90 5.85 -0.75
C VAL A 360 -7.42 6.04 -1.02
N ILE A 361 -6.58 5.68 -0.04
CA ILE A 361 -5.13 5.64 -0.20
C ILE A 361 -4.75 4.17 -0.22
N MET A 362 -4.18 3.73 -1.34
CA MET A 362 -3.76 2.35 -1.53
C MET A 362 -2.26 2.22 -1.28
N ILE A 363 -1.88 1.34 -0.35
CA ILE A 363 -0.51 1.05 0.05
C ILE A 363 -0.20 -0.36 -0.46
N THR A 364 0.48 -0.48 -1.59
CA THR A 364 0.75 -1.74 -2.29
C THR A 364 2.16 -1.77 -2.85
N ASP A 365 2.72 -2.97 -3.04
CA ASP A 365 3.96 -3.16 -3.79
C ASP A 365 3.74 -3.42 -5.30
N GLY A 366 2.48 -3.38 -5.75
CA GLY A 366 2.12 -2.83 -7.05
C GLY A 366 1.49 -3.79 -8.06
N GLU A 367 1.99 -5.02 -8.19
CA GLU A 367 1.53 -5.89 -9.29
C GLU A 367 0.20 -6.60 -8.94
N PRO A 368 -0.90 -6.35 -9.68
CA PRO A 368 -2.15 -7.07 -9.48
C PRO A 368 -1.96 -8.58 -9.64
N THR A 369 -2.59 -9.39 -8.80
CA THR A 369 -2.64 -10.86 -8.95
C THR A 369 -3.99 -11.38 -8.45
N ALA A 370 -4.55 -12.38 -9.14
CA ALA A 370 -5.91 -12.87 -8.88
C ALA A 370 -6.97 -11.75 -8.87
N ASP A 371 -6.83 -10.82 -9.81
CA ASP A 371 -7.78 -9.74 -10.08
C ASP A 371 -8.53 -10.14 -11.36
N ASP A 372 -9.68 -10.80 -11.24
CA ASP A 372 -10.34 -11.49 -12.37
C ASP A 372 -11.87 -11.37 -12.42
N TYR A 373 -12.48 -10.70 -11.43
CA TYR A 373 -13.92 -10.49 -11.26
C TYR A 373 -14.73 -11.78 -11.43
N THR A 374 -14.25 -12.91 -10.92
CA THR A 374 -14.93 -14.21 -11.11
C THR A 374 -16.42 -14.15 -10.73
N THR A 375 -17.28 -14.27 -11.75
CA THR A 375 -18.76 -14.19 -11.63
C THR A 375 -19.46 -15.56 -11.63
N SER A 376 -18.71 -16.66 -11.71
CA SER A 376 -19.26 -18.02 -11.81
C SER A 376 -18.73 -18.98 -10.73
N GLY A 377 -19.40 -20.13 -10.55
CA GLY A 377 -19.00 -21.16 -9.59
C GLY A 377 -19.32 -20.84 -8.12
N ASN A 378 -18.61 -21.48 -7.18
CA ASN A 378 -18.67 -21.14 -5.74
C ASN A 378 -17.79 -19.91 -5.40
N GLU A 379 -17.33 -19.20 -6.42
CA GLU A 379 -16.30 -18.17 -6.40
C GLU A 379 -16.88 -16.78 -6.71
N THR A 380 -18.21 -16.65 -6.83
CA THR A 380 -18.89 -15.38 -7.11
C THR A 380 -18.82 -14.34 -5.97
N ARG A 381 -17.91 -14.52 -5.00
CA ARG A 381 -17.83 -14.02 -3.62
C ARG A 381 -17.83 -12.49 -3.49
N GLY A 382 -18.96 -11.89 -3.86
CA GLY A 382 -19.20 -10.44 -3.93
C GLY A 382 -19.49 -9.92 -5.33
N PHE A 383 -19.04 -10.62 -6.37
CA PHE A 383 -19.20 -10.24 -7.78
C PHE A 383 -20.28 -11.03 -8.51
N ALA A 384 -21.11 -11.82 -7.82
CA ALA A 384 -22.26 -12.53 -8.41
C ALA A 384 -23.24 -11.60 -9.14
N GLN A 385 -23.28 -10.33 -8.72
CA GLN A 385 -24.12 -9.27 -9.28
C GLN A 385 -23.27 -8.21 -10.00
N PHE A 386 -21.99 -8.48 -10.23
CA PHE A 386 -21.14 -7.61 -11.01
C PHE A 386 -21.61 -7.62 -12.45
N ASP A 387 -21.77 -6.43 -12.98
CA ASP A 387 -22.09 -6.17 -14.36
C ASP A 387 -20.92 -5.36 -14.91
N PRO A 388 -20.15 -5.92 -15.86
CA PRO A 388 -18.93 -5.28 -16.31
C PRO A 388 -19.21 -4.01 -17.15
N GLU A 389 -20.44 -3.84 -17.64
CA GLU A 389 -20.91 -2.60 -18.28
C GLU A 389 -21.20 -1.47 -17.27
N LEU A 390 -21.07 -1.71 -15.94
CA LEU A 390 -21.29 -0.67 -14.92
C LEU A 390 -20.35 0.52 -15.06
N ILE A 391 -19.06 0.29 -15.25
CA ILE A 391 -18.08 1.37 -15.44
C ILE A 391 -17.56 1.36 -16.88
N GLY A 392 -17.43 0.17 -17.50
CA GLY A 392 -16.86 -0.01 -18.85
C GLY A 392 -15.41 0.47 -18.95
N ASP A 393 -14.88 0.51 -20.17
CA ASP A 393 -13.63 1.19 -20.56
C ASP A 393 -13.84 2.72 -20.45
N TYR A 394 -13.63 3.25 -19.24
CA TYR A 394 -13.82 4.64 -18.84
C TYR A 394 -12.56 5.49 -19.05
N ALA A 395 -11.40 4.86 -19.03
CA ALA A 395 -10.07 5.40 -19.27
C ALA A 395 -9.44 4.72 -20.50
N PRO A 396 -9.84 5.09 -21.74
CA PRO A 396 -9.41 4.35 -22.92
C PRO A 396 -7.91 4.33 -23.15
N ASP A 397 -7.38 3.12 -23.12
CA ASP A 397 -6.02 2.74 -23.50
C ASP A 397 -5.62 3.31 -24.86
N ASN A 398 -4.57 4.12 -24.88
CA ASN A 398 -3.99 4.61 -26.14
C ASN A 398 -2.77 3.76 -26.52
N PRO A 399 -2.51 3.50 -27.82
CA PRO A 399 -1.29 2.82 -28.24
C PRO A 399 -0.03 3.50 -27.68
N GLY A 400 0.67 2.81 -26.78
CA GLY A 400 1.85 3.31 -26.07
C GLY A 400 1.66 3.58 -24.58
N ASP A 401 0.49 3.29 -24.01
CA ASP A 401 0.26 3.29 -22.58
C ASP A 401 1.09 2.19 -21.87
N PRO A 402 1.76 2.47 -20.73
CA PRO A 402 2.52 1.46 -20.00
C PRO A 402 1.69 0.33 -19.39
N ASP A 403 0.40 0.53 -19.13
CA ASP A 403 -0.52 -0.43 -18.50
C ASP A 403 -1.07 -1.51 -19.44
N ILE A 404 -1.08 -1.27 -20.76
CA ILE A 404 -1.35 -2.27 -21.83
C ILE A 404 -0.34 -3.44 -21.79
N GLY A 405 0.78 -3.26 -21.08
CA GLY A 405 1.87 -4.22 -21.06
C GLY A 405 2.36 -4.53 -22.48
N ASN A 406 2.76 -5.78 -22.70
CA ASN A 406 3.16 -6.34 -23.99
C ASN A 406 2.01 -7.04 -24.72
N ASP A 407 0.76 -6.89 -24.25
CA ASP A 407 -0.40 -7.32 -25.01
C ASP A 407 -0.57 -6.41 -26.25
N ALA A 408 -0.76 -7.02 -27.41
CA ALA A 408 -0.83 -6.30 -28.68
C ALA A 408 -2.21 -5.70 -28.94
N THR A 409 -3.14 -5.85 -28.00
CA THR A 409 -4.48 -5.29 -28.05
C THR A 409 -4.68 -4.38 -26.84
N PRO A 410 -4.95 -3.07 -27.05
CA PRO A 410 -5.50 -2.21 -26.00
C PRO A 410 -6.71 -2.89 -25.34
N GLU A 411 -7.07 -2.54 -24.11
CA GLU A 411 -8.30 -2.98 -23.43
C GLU A 411 -9.55 -2.46 -24.16
N VAL A 412 -9.79 -2.98 -25.36
CA VAL A 412 -10.97 -2.60 -26.14
C VAL A 412 -12.14 -3.45 -25.65
N GLY A 413 -12.90 -2.94 -24.68
CA GLY A 413 -14.17 -3.55 -24.33
C GLY A 413 -14.63 -3.39 -22.89
N VAL A 414 -15.23 -4.46 -22.39
CA VAL A 414 -15.90 -4.56 -21.10
C VAL A 414 -15.28 -5.79 -20.43
N PRO A 415 -14.83 -5.75 -19.16
CA PRO A 415 -14.13 -6.88 -18.53
C PRO A 415 -14.99 -8.16 -18.60
N PRO A 416 -14.48 -9.20 -19.27
CA PRO A 416 -13.93 -10.34 -18.53
C PRO A 416 -12.72 -10.94 -19.28
N TRP A 417 -11.57 -10.31 -19.14
CA TRP A 417 -10.30 -10.77 -19.71
C TRP A 417 -9.81 -12.03 -18.98
N SER A 418 -9.37 -13.06 -19.71
CA SER A 418 -9.02 -14.37 -19.13
C SER A 418 -7.58 -14.43 -18.59
N PHE A 419 -7.06 -13.36 -17.99
CA PHE A 419 -5.68 -13.36 -17.50
C PHE A 419 -5.66 -13.63 -16.00
N ALA A 420 -4.86 -14.63 -15.61
CA ALA A 420 -4.69 -15.07 -14.24
C ALA A 420 -3.93 -14.07 -13.34
N SER A 421 -3.64 -12.85 -13.83
CA SER A 421 -2.64 -11.93 -13.27
C SER A 421 -3.01 -10.45 -13.36
N GLY A 422 -4.25 -10.07 -13.69
CA GLY A 422 -4.65 -8.66 -13.74
C GLY A 422 -5.68 -8.36 -14.82
N THR A 423 -6.73 -7.59 -14.46
CA THR A 423 -7.75 -7.14 -15.41
C THR A 423 -7.41 -5.83 -16.13
N GLY A 424 -6.38 -5.13 -15.65
CA GLY A 424 -5.96 -3.76 -15.99
C GLY A 424 -7.00 -2.65 -15.75
N TYR A 425 -8.25 -3.02 -15.49
CA TYR A 425 -9.41 -2.23 -15.03
C TYR A 425 -9.26 -1.27 -13.82
N LEU A 426 -8.08 -1.14 -13.23
CA LEU A 426 -7.86 -0.32 -12.04
C LEU A 426 -8.00 1.18 -12.34
N ASP A 427 -7.46 1.62 -13.47
CA ASP A 427 -7.45 3.00 -13.93
C ASP A 427 -8.86 3.47 -14.35
N ASP A 428 -9.63 2.60 -15.01
CA ASP A 428 -11.05 2.78 -15.32
C ASP A 428 -11.86 3.10 -14.08
N ILE A 429 -11.73 2.26 -13.05
CA ILE A 429 -12.42 2.44 -11.78
C ILE A 429 -11.96 3.72 -11.11
N ALA A 430 -10.64 3.96 -11.05
CA ALA A 430 -10.07 5.14 -10.42
C ALA A 430 -10.57 6.44 -11.07
N LEU A 431 -10.57 6.50 -12.40
CA LEU A 431 -11.05 7.66 -13.15
C LEU A 431 -12.56 7.85 -12.99
N PHE A 432 -13.33 6.76 -13.03
CA PHE A 432 -14.78 6.81 -12.78
C PHE A 432 -15.08 7.37 -11.39
N MET A 433 -14.41 6.85 -10.35
CA MET A 433 -14.57 7.30 -8.97
C MET A 433 -14.22 8.77 -8.80
N GLN A 434 -13.21 9.27 -9.52
CA GLN A 434 -12.80 10.67 -9.42
C GLN A 434 -13.78 11.63 -10.12
N GLN A 435 -14.41 11.20 -11.21
CA GLN A 435 -15.27 12.06 -12.03
C GLN A 435 -16.76 11.98 -11.66
N ASN A 436 -17.19 10.91 -10.98
CA ASN A 436 -18.60 10.67 -10.69
C ASN A 436 -18.87 10.73 -9.17
N ASP A 437 -19.95 11.40 -8.82
CA ASP A 437 -20.41 11.44 -7.44
C ASP A 437 -21.12 10.13 -7.07
N CYS A 438 -20.66 9.51 -5.98
CA CYS A 438 -21.28 8.29 -5.45
C CYS A 438 -22.47 8.55 -4.53
N ARG A 439 -22.79 9.81 -4.23
CA ARG A 439 -23.82 10.26 -3.28
C ARG A 439 -24.93 11.12 -3.89
N PRO A 440 -25.70 10.59 -4.86
CA PRO A 440 -26.81 11.36 -5.44
C PRO A 440 -27.94 11.67 -4.42
N ASP A 441 -27.90 11.07 -3.23
CA ASP A 441 -28.79 11.35 -2.09
C ASP A 441 -28.47 12.64 -1.33
N TYR A 442 -27.24 13.15 -1.44
CA TYR A 442 -26.84 14.44 -0.90
C TYR A 442 -26.88 15.51 -2.01
N PRO A 443 -27.82 16.48 -1.99
CA PRO A 443 -27.92 17.49 -3.04
C PRO A 443 -26.72 18.46 -3.08
N SER A 444 -25.89 18.32 -4.14
CA SER A 444 -24.76 19.20 -4.48
C SER A 444 -25.04 20.71 -4.45
#